data_AF-A0A9E0NFB8-F1
#
_entry.id   AF-A0A9E0NFB8-F1
#
_cell.length_a   1.000
_cell.length_b   1.000
_cell.length_c   1.000
_cell.angle_alpha   90.00
_cell.angle_beta   90.00
_cell.angle_gamma   90.00
#
_symmetry.space_group_name_H-M   'P 1'
#
loop_
_entity.id
_entity.type
_entity.pdbx_description
1 polymer ?
#
loop_
_entity_poly.entity_id
_entity_poly.type
_entity_poly.pdbx_seq_one_letter_code
_entity_poly.pdbx_strand_id
1 'polypeptide(L)'
;MNTHTLDLTFAALLVATFITWFLGEQGAHGPMTAAILLGLAGIKGWWVADEFMGLRHAALHWRLIILLWLVLVVAAIGIAFYFGMHKA
;
A
#
# COMPACT_ATOMS: atom_id res chain seq x y z
N MET A 1 -3.57 -21.39 -11.28
CA MET A 1 -2.96 -20.06 -11.14
C MET A 1 -2.52 -19.60 -12.52
N ASN A 2 -3.15 -18.57 -13.09
CA ASN A 2 -2.70 -18.01 -14.38
C ASN A 2 -1.48 -17.14 -14.10
N THR A 3 -0.33 -17.48 -14.69
CA THR A 3 0.93 -16.73 -14.54
C THR A 3 0.78 -15.26 -14.95
N HIS A 4 -0.08 -14.99 -15.94
CA HIS A 4 -0.40 -13.63 -16.39
C HIS A 4 -0.89 -12.67 -15.30
N THR A 5 -1.65 -13.14 -14.30
CA THR A 5 -2.12 -12.25 -13.20
C THR A 5 -0.98 -11.83 -12.26
N LEU A 6 0.02 -12.69 -12.07
CA LEU A 6 1.20 -12.37 -11.26
C LEU A 6 2.09 -11.36 -12.00
N ASP A 7 2.29 -11.54 -13.30
CA ASP A 7 3.09 -10.64 -14.14
C ASP A 7 2.48 -9.22 -14.19
N LEU A 8 1.15 -9.13 -14.33
CA LEU A 8 0.44 -7.85 -14.30
C LEU A 8 0.52 -7.17 -12.93
N THR A 9 0.38 -7.93 -11.85
CA THR A 9 0.50 -7.40 -10.48
C THR A 9 1.92 -6.90 -10.23
N PHE A 10 2.92 -7.66 -10.68
CA PHE A 10 4.32 -7.26 -10.61
C PHE A 10 4.61 -5.98 -11.41
N ALA A 11 4.12 -5.89 -12.65
CA ALA A 11 4.25 -4.69 -13.46
C ALA A 11 3.57 -3.48 -12.79
N ALA A 12 2.39 -3.66 -12.20
CA ALA A 12 1.69 -2.61 -11.46
C ALA A 12 2.47 -2.15 -10.21
N LEU A 13 3.11 -3.07 -9.49
CA LEU A 13 3.99 -2.76 -8.36
C LEU A 13 5.23 -1.96 -8.80
N LEU A 14 5.81 -2.29 -9.95
CA LEU A 14 6.92 -1.51 -10.53
C LEU A 14 6.49 -0.09 -10.87
N VAL A 15 5.36 0.07 -11.57
CA VAL A 15 4.79 1.41 -11.88
C VAL A 15 4.54 2.20 -10.60
N ALA A 16 3.91 1.59 -9.61
CA ALA A 16 3.66 2.24 -8.33
C ALA A 16 4.96 2.61 -7.59
N THR A 17 6.07 1.90 -7.84
CA THR A 17 7.39 2.22 -7.29
C THR A 17 8.04 3.38 -8.03
N PHE A 18 7.95 3.43 -9.35
CA PHE A 18 8.39 4.58 -10.14
C PHE A 18 7.64 5.85 -9.75
N ILE A 19 6.32 5.78 -9.53
CA ILE A 19 5.53 6.92 -9.07
C ILE A 19 6.05 7.42 -7.72
N THR A 20 6.25 6.52 -6.74
CA THR A 20 6.77 6.92 -5.42
C THR A 20 8.18 7.51 -5.49
N TRP A 21 9.04 6.95 -6.34
CA TRP A 21 10.39 7.46 -6.54
C TRP A 21 10.40 8.85 -7.18
N PHE A 22 9.62 9.04 -8.24
CA PHE A 22 9.48 10.32 -8.93
C PHE A 22 8.92 11.41 -8.01
N LEU A 23 7.95 11.08 -7.15
CA LEU A 23 7.42 12.00 -6.16
C LEU A 23 8.48 12.42 -5.13
N GLY A 24 9.35 11.48 -4.73
CA GLY A 24 10.48 11.77 -3.85
C GLY A 24 11.55 12.66 -4.50
N GLU A 25 11.89 12.37 -5.77
CA GLU A 25 12.94 13.09 -6.50
C GLU A 25 12.56 14.54 -6.80
N GLN A 26 11.27 14.82 -7.01
CA GLN A 26 10.78 16.20 -7.14
C GLN A 26 10.88 17.02 -5.85
N GLY A 27 11.27 16.41 -4.73
CA GLY A 27 11.19 17.06 -3.42
C GLY A 27 9.76 17.41 -3.05
N ALA A 28 8.78 16.61 -3.49
CA ALA A 28 7.40 16.83 -3.11
C ALA A 28 7.28 16.60 -1.59
N HIS A 29 6.82 17.62 -0.88
CA HIS A 29 6.71 17.59 0.58
C HIS A 29 5.34 18.09 1.02
N GLY A 30 4.97 17.75 2.25
CA GLY A 30 3.72 18.18 2.87
C GLY A 30 2.65 17.10 2.97
N PRO A 31 1.48 17.47 3.51
CA PRO A 31 0.44 16.51 3.90
C PRO A 31 -0.16 15.75 2.72
N MET A 32 -0.32 16.41 1.57
CA MET A 32 -0.87 15.78 0.37
C MET A 32 0.06 14.69 -0.16
N THR A 33 1.37 14.97 -0.22
CA THR A 33 2.37 13.99 -0.66
C THR A 33 2.41 12.79 0.28
N ALA A 34 2.38 13.02 1.60
CA ALA A 34 2.34 11.94 2.58
C ALA A 34 1.09 11.07 2.43
N ALA A 35 -0.08 11.66 2.19
CA ALA A 35 -1.33 10.93 1.95
C ALA A 35 -1.26 10.08 0.67
N ILE A 36 -0.70 10.63 -0.42
CA ILE A 36 -0.51 9.90 -1.69
C ILE A 36 0.45 8.72 -1.49
N LEU A 37 1.60 8.94 -0.85
CA LEU A 37 2.59 7.89 -0.58
C LEU A 37 2.01 6.78 0.32
N LEU A 38 1.26 7.16 1.35
CA LEU A 38 0.61 6.22 2.25
C LEU A 38 -0.50 5.41 1.54
N GLY A 39 -1.30 6.06 0.69
CA GLY A 39 -2.28 5.40 -0.15
C GLY A 39 -1.65 4.39 -1.11
N LEU A 40 -0.56 4.79 -1.77
CA LEU A 40 0.21 3.89 -2.65
C LEU A 40 0.81 2.72 -1.87
N ALA A 41 1.34 2.94 -0.67
CA ALA A 41 1.85 1.87 0.19
C ALA A 41 0.74 0.87 0.57
N GLY A 42 -0.45 1.36 0.91
CA GLY A 42 -1.61 0.51 1.21
C GLY A 42 -2.06 -0.33 0.00
N ILE A 43 -2.17 0.27 -1.18
CA ILE A 43 -2.57 -0.43 -2.41
C ILE A 43 -1.52 -1.50 -2.79
N LYS A 44 -0.23 -1.17 -2.71
CA LYS A 44 0.86 -2.14 -2.93
C LYS A 44 0.76 -3.33 -1.96
N GLY A 45 0.56 -3.04 -0.67
CA GLY A 45 0.41 -4.07 0.37
C GLY A 45 -0.79 -4.99 0.09
N TRP A 46 -1.89 -4.44 -0.41
CA TRP A 46 -3.06 -5.22 -0.78
C TRP A 46 -2.79 -6.17 -1.95
N TRP A 47 -2.15 -5.68 -3.02
CA TRP A 47 -1.77 -6.52 -4.17
C TRP A 47 -0.80 -7.64 -3.79
N VAL A 48 0.17 -7.35 -2.92
CA VAL A 48 1.10 -8.38 -2.42
C VAL A 48 0.36 -9.43 -1.58
N ALA A 49 -0.55 -9.02 -0.70
CA ALA A 49 -1.31 -9.95 0.12
C ALA A 49 -2.21 -10.87 -0.75
N ASP A 50 -2.95 -10.31 -1.70
CA ASP A 50 -3.93 -11.08 -2.48
C ASP A 50 -3.27 -12.04 -3.49
N GLU A 51 -2.27 -11.57 -4.26
CA GLU A 51 -1.67 -12.36 -5.36
C GLU A 51 -0.37 -13.07 -4.97
N PHE A 52 0.53 -12.46 -4.21
CA PHE A 52 1.84 -13.06 -3.88
C PHE A 52 1.80 -13.95 -2.64
N MET A 53 1.07 -13.56 -1.59
CA MET A 53 0.88 -14.40 -0.40
C MET A 53 -0.21 -15.48 -0.61
N GLY A 54 -0.88 -15.49 -1.77
CA GLY A 54 -1.87 -16.50 -2.12
C GLY A 54 -3.19 -16.38 -1.35
N LEU A 55 -3.44 -15.27 -0.65
CA LEU A 55 -4.67 -15.08 0.13
C LEU A 55 -5.93 -15.11 -0.73
N ARG A 56 -5.82 -14.87 -2.05
CA ARG A 56 -6.95 -14.99 -2.98
C ARG A 56 -7.63 -16.36 -2.95
N HIS A 57 -6.89 -17.42 -2.63
CA HIS A 57 -7.41 -18.78 -2.54
C HIS A 57 -7.61 -19.26 -1.09
N ALA A 58 -7.28 -18.42 -0.11
CA ALA A 58 -7.45 -18.74 1.30
C ALA A 58 -8.90 -18.51 1.75
N ALA A 59 -9.31 -19.19 2.83
CA ALA A 59 -10.62 -19.00 3.42
C ALA A 59 -10.84 -17.52 3.79
N LEU A 60 -12.04 -17.00 3.52
CA LEU A 60 -12.37 -15.58 3.63
C LEU A 60 -12.02 -14.96 4.99
N HIS A 61 -12.18 -15.74 6.07
CA HIS A 61 -11.83 -15.32 7.44
C HIS A 61 -10.35 -14.92 7.57
N TRP A 62 -9.44 -15.72 7.01
CA TRP A 62 -8.00 -15.43 7.06
C TRP A 62 -7.62 -14.26 6.17
N ARG A 63 -8.26 -14.14 5.01
CA ARG A 63 -8.10 -12.99 4.14
C ARG A 63 -8.52 -11.70 4.85
N LEU A 64 -9.67 -11.69 5.50
CA LEU A 64 -10.18 -10.54 6.25
C LEU A 64 -9.26 -10.14 7.40
N ILE A 65 -8.68 -11.09 8.13
CA ILE A 65 -7.74 -10.78 9.24
C ILE A 65 -6.52 -10.00 8.73
N ILE A 66 -5.90 -10.45 7.64
CA ILE A 66 -4.72 -9.78 7.08
C ILE A 66 -5.09 -8.43 6.46
N LEU A 67 -6.23 -8.35 5.77
CA LEU A 67 -6.71 -7.08 5.22
C LEU A 67 -7.05 -6.06 6.32
N LEU A 68 -7.73 -6.50 7.37
CA LEU A 68 -8.05 -5.66 8.52
C LEU A 68 -6.77 -5.18 9.20
N TRP A 69 -5.80 -6.08 9.37
CA TRP A 69 -4.48 -5.71 9.89
C TRP A 69 -3.78 -4.65 9.04
N LEU A 70 -3.77 -4.83 7.71
CA LEU A 70 -3.18 -3.84 6.80
C LEU A 70 -3.88 -2.49 6.92
N VAL A 71 -5.22 -2.48 6.94
CA VAL A 71 -6.01 -1.25 7.11
C VAL A 71 -5.71 -0.58 8.45
N LEU A 72 -5.59 -1.35 9.54
CA LEU A 72 -5.23 -0.84 10.85
C LEU A 72 -3.84 -0.19 10.84
N VAL A 73 -2.84 -0.81 10.22
CA VAL A 73 -1.49 -0.26 10.12
C VAL A 73 -1.47 1.04 9.30
N VAL A 74 -2.12 1.04 8.13
CA VAL A 74 -2.21 2.23 7.27
C VAL A 74 -2.93 3.37 7.99
N ALA A 75 -4.04 3.07 8.67
CA ALA A 75 -4.77 4.06 9.46
C ALA A 75 -3.93 4.59 10.62
N ALA A 76 -3.23 3.72 11.37
CA ALA A 76 -2.38 4.12 12.48
C ALA A 76 -1.25 5.04 12.02
N ILE A 77 -0.61 4.75 10.89
CA ILE A 77 0.43 5.61 10.30
C ILE A 77 -0.16 6.97 9.89
N GLY A 78 -1.32 6.98 9.23
CA GLY A 78 -2.00 8.22 8.84
C GLY A 78 -2.38 9.09 10.03
N ILE A 79 -2.92 8.48 11.09
CA ILE A 79 -3.26 9.15 12.35
C ILE A 79 -2.00 9.70 13.03
N ALA A 80 -0.93 8.91 13.12
CA ALA A 80 0.33 9.33 13.70
C ALA A 80 0.92 10.53 12.95
N PHE A 81 0.86 10.52 11.62
CA PHE A 81 1.29 11.63 10.78
C PHE A 81 0.45 12.89 11.01
N TYR A 82 -0.88 12.75 11.08
CA TYR A 82 -1.79 13.87 11.39
C TYR A 82 -1.46 14.51 12.75
N PHE A 83 -1.30 13.69 13.79
CA PHE A 83 -0.92 14.20 15.12
C PHE A 83 0.49 14.78 15.17
N GLY A 84 1.43 14.22 14.40
CA GLY A 84 2.79 14.73 14.27
C GLY A 84 2.81 16.14 13.67
N MET A 85 2.00 16.39 12.64
CA MET A 85 1.88 17.73 12.04
C MET A 85 1.23 18.77 12.96
N HIS A 86 0.29 18.36 13.82
CA HIS A 86 -0.42 19.30 14.70
C HIS A 86 0.34 19.64 15.99
N LYS A 87 1.36 18.86 16.34
CA LYS A 87 2.21 19.08 17.53
C LYS A 87 3.56 19.74 17.20
N ALA A 88 3.89 19.93 15.93
CA ALA A 88 5.08 20.63 15.45
C ALA A 88 4.76 22.09 15.14
#